data_AF-A0A7W0QTU6-F1
#
_entry.id   AF-A0A7W0QTU6-F1
#
_cell.length_a   1.000
_cell.length_b   1.000
_cell.length_c   1.000
_cell.angle_alpha   90.00
_cell.angle_beta   90.00
_cell.angle_gamma   90.00
#
_symmetry.space_group_name_H-M   'P 1'
#
loop_
_entity.id
_entity.type
_entity.pdbx_description
1 polymer ?
#
loop_
_entity_poly.entity_id
_entity_poly.type
_entity_poly.pdbx_seq_one_letter_code
_entity_poly.pdbx_strand_id
1 'polypeptide(L)'
;MEFRGLLYYELTSRDGPDPVNLFIVEASTGPTRGMRLDYPSMTWKFDPITVQYSLIQDIDQGENQVSRVDRTRAEEIALLLKTPLPSEAGLRKLMQDGAS
;
A
#
# COMPACT_ATOMS: atom_id res chain seq x y z
N MET A 1 15.06 -4.94 18.46
CA MET A 1 15.26 -4.15 17.22
C MET A 1 13.89 -3.87 16.65
N GLU A 2 13.48 -2.60 16.58
CA GLU A 2 12.25 -2.25 15.83
C GLU A 2 12.55 -2.37 14.33
N PHE A 3 11.74 -3.14 13.62
CA PHE A 3 11.84 -3.26 12.16
C PHE A 3 11.41 -1.94 11.53
N ARG A 4 12.36 -1.18 10.98
CA ARG A 4 12.11 0.09 10.28
C ARG A 4 12.09 -0.12 8.77
N GLY A 5 11.13 -0.89 8.27
CA GLY A 5 11.00 -1.21 6.85
C GLY A 5 9.70 -0.69 6.24
N LEU A 6 9.61 -0.73 4.92
CA LEU A 6 8.33 -0.62 4.22
C LEU A 6 7.70 -2.01 4.10
N LEU A 7 6.39 -2.06 4.32
CA LEU A 7 5.56 -3.25 4.17
C LEU A 7 4.67 -3.05 2.95
N TYR A 8 4.56 -4.07 2.12
CA TYR A 8 3.77 -4.04 0.89
C TYR A 8 2.59 -4.97 1.03
N TYR A 9 1.42 -4.50 0.65
CA TYR A 9 0.17 -5.25 0.74
C TYR A 9 -0.56 -5.19 -0.59
N GLU A 10 -0.77 -6.35 -1.18
CA GLU A 10 -1.63 -6.53 -2.34
C GLU A 10 -3.07 -6.58 -1.88
N LEU A 11 -3.94 -5.82 -2.55
CA LEU A 11 -5.38 -5.95 -2.43
C LEU A 11 -5.88 -6.67 -3.69
N THR A 12 -6.51 -7.83 -3.54
CA THR A 12 -7.20 -8.55 -4.62
C THR A 12 -8.71 -8.54 -4.39
N SER A 13 -9.48 -8.50 -5.47
CA SER A 13 -10.92 -8.77 -5.38
C SER A 13 -11.13 -10.24 -5.03
N ARG A 14 -12.12 -10.58 -4.21
CA ARG A 14 -12.47 -11.99 -3.95
C ARG A 14 -12.88 -12.73 -5.24
N ASP A 15 -13.48 -12.01 -6.19
CA ASP A 15 -14.06 -12.59 -7.39
C ASP A 15 -13.06 -12.72 -8.56
N GLY A 16 -11.81 -12.30 -8.37
CA GLY A 16 -10.81 -12.29 -9.44
C GLY A 16 -9.37 -12.44 -8.96
N PRO A 17 -8.48 -13.00 -9.79
CA PRO A 17 -7.08 -13.17 -9.43
C PRO A 17 -6.27 -11.86 -9.48
N ASP A 18 -6.86 -10.79 -10.04
CA ASP A 18 -6.12 -9.57 -10.36
C ASP A 18 -6.05 -8.61 -9.16
N PRO A 19 -4.88 -7.99 -8.93
CA PRO A 19 -4.73 -6.97 -7.90
C PRO A 19 -5.57 -5.73 -8.24
N VAL A 20 -6.38 -5.30 -7.27
CA VAL A 20 -7.23 -4.10 -7.33
C VAL A 20 -6.64 -2.92 -6.58
N ASN A 21 -5.54 -3.09 -5.84
CA ASN A 21 -4.69 -2.00 -5.34
C ASN A 21 -3.37 -2.54 -4.77
N LEU A 22 -2.46 -1.62 -4.46
CA LEU A 22 -1.25 -1.87 -3.67
C LEU A 22 -1.17 -0.83 -2.55
N PHE A 23 -1.07 -1.31 -1.31
CA PHE A 23 -0.83 -0.47 -0.14
C PHE A 23 0.62 -0.61 0.34
N ILE A 24 1.18 0.51 0.81
CA ILE A 24 2.54 0.57 1.33
C ILE A 24 2.47 1.20 2.70
N VAL A 25 2.96 0.49 3.73
CA VAL A 25 2.93 0.94 5.11
C VAL A 25 4.34 1.05 5.63
N GLU A 26 4.68 2.17 6.26
CA GLU A 26 5.92 2.26 7.05
C GLU A 26 5.72 1.52 8.38
N ALA A 27 6.51 0.47 8.60
CA ALA A 27 6.55 -0.22 9.89
C ALA A 27 7.13 0.74 10.94
N SER A 28 6.28 1.19 11.87
CA SER A 28 6.66 2.04 12.97
C SER A 28 5.79 1.78 14.20
N THR A 29 6.26 2.18 15.37
CA THR A 29 5.48 2.22 16.61
C THR A 29 4.66 3.51 16.77
N GLY A 30 4.76 4.44 15.81
CA GLY A 30 4.02 5.68 15.76
C GLY A 30 2.70 5.57 14.98
N PRO A 31 2.07 6.71 14.63
CA PRO A 31 0.89 6.74 13.78
C PRO A 31 1.15 6.01 12.46
N THR A 32 0.13 5.33 11.94
CA THR A 32 0.21 4.66 10.62
C THR A 32 0.60 5.67 9.56
N ARG A 33 1.62 5.34 8.77
CA ARG A 33 2.01 6.09 7.57
C ARG A 33 1.82 5.16 6.39
N GLY A 34 0.81 5.45 5.61
CA GLY A 34 0.32 4.60 4.54
C GLY A 34 0.27 5.34 3.22
N MET A 35 0.62 4.64 2.15
CA MET A 35 0.38 5.08 0.78
C MET A 35 -0.49 4.08 0.04
N ARG A 36 -1.26 4.61 -0.90
CA ARG A 36 -2.04 3.83 -1.85
C ARG A 36 -1.90 4.41 -3.25
N LEU A 37 -2.22 3.61 -4.26
CA LEU A 37 -2.41 4.15 -5.60
C LEU A 37 -3.77 4.85 -5.66
N ASP A 38 -3.77 6.11 -6.08
CA ASP A 38 -4.97 6.87 -6.37
C ASP A 38 -5.35 6.67 -7.85
N TYR A 39 -6.40 5.87 -8.09
CA TYR A 39 -6.84 5.53 -9.45
C TYR A 39 -7.19 6.72 -10.36
N PRO A 40 -7.90 7.76 -9.89
CA PRO A 40 -8.23 8.91 -10.76
C PRO A 40 -7.00 9.62 -11.31
N SER A 41 -5.95 9.78 -10.50
CA SER A 41 -4.72 10.46 -10.91
C SER A 41 -3.61 9.51 -11.37
N MET A 42 -3.76 8.20 -11.13
CA MET A 42 -2.74 7.18 -11.30
C MET A 42 -1.42 7.52 -10.56
N THR A 43 -1.52 8.18 -9.41
CA THR A 43 -0.36 8.60 -8.60
C THR A 43 -0.36 7.97 -7.22
N TRP A 44 0.84 7.85 -6.65
CA TRP A 44 1.03 7.41 -5.27
C TRP A 44 0.63 8.51 -4.30
N LYS A 45 -0.36 8.24 -3.45
CA LYS A 45 -0.92 9.21 -2.52
C LYS A 45 -0.68 8.77 -1.08
N PHE A 46 -0.27 9.71 -0.23
CA PHE A 46 -0.27 9.53 1.22
C PHE A 46 -1.72 9.53 1.72
N ASP A 47 -2.15 8.41 2.31
CA ASP A 47 -3.52 8.19 2.76
C ASP A 47 -3.55 7.18 3.92
N PRO A 48 -3.07 7.58 5.11
CA PRO A 48 -2.91 6.67 6.23
C PRO A 48 -4.24 6.14 6.77
N ILE A 49 -5.32 6.92 6.65
CA ILE A 49 -6.65 6.57 7.15
C ILE A 49 -7.25 5.45 6.30
N THR A 50 -7.30 5.61 4.97
CA THR A 50 -7.83 4.58 4.08
C THR A 50 -6.99 3.32 4.14
N VAL A 51 -5.66 3.46 4.19
CA VAL A 51 -4.76 2.30 4.33
C VAL A 51 -5.04 1.55 5.64
N GLN A 52 -5.12 2.25 6.78
CA GLN A 52 -5.45 1.62 8.05
C GLN A 52 -6.83 0.96 8.02
N TYR A 53 -7.82 1.62 7.45
CA TYR A 53 -9.18 1.11 7.35
C TYR A 53 -9.25 -0.14 6.48
N SER A 54 -8.68 -0.14 5.28
CA SER A 54 -8.64 -1.32 4.39
C SER A 54 -7.92 -2.50 5.03
N LEU A 55 -6.78 -2.27 5.71
CA LEU A 55 -6.05 -3.34 6.40
C LEU A 55 -6.84 -3.96 7.57
N ILE A 56 -7.73 -3.20 8.22
CA ILE A 56 -8.57 -3.67 9.33
C ILE A 56 -9.88 -4.26 8.83
N GLN A 57 -10.57 -3.58 7.91
CA GLN A 57 -11.94 -3.89 7.49
C GLN A 57 -12.02 -5.21 6.70
N ASP A 58 -10.93 -5.59 6.01
CA ASP A 58 -10.88 -6.88 5.29
C ASP A 58 -10.75 -8.09 6.23
N ILE A 59 -10.49 -7.88 7.52
CA ILE A 59 -10.62 -8.93 8.55
C ILE A 59 -12.10 -9.23 8.84
N ASP A 60 -13.00 -8.26 8.64
CA ASP A 60 -14.39 -8.34 9.12
C ASP A 60 -15.45 -8.46 8.01
N GLN A 61 -15.21 -7.96 6.78
CA GLN A 61 -16.30 -7.76 5.79
C GLN A 61 -16.17 -8.56 4.47
N GLY A 62 -15.01 -9.13 4.16
CA GLY A 62 -14.88 -10.20 3.17
C GLY A 62 -15.08 -9.87 1.69
N GLU A 63 -15.14 -8.60 1.28
CA GLU A 63 -15.27 -8.22 -0.14
C GLU A 63 -13.94 -8.27 -0.90
N ASN A 64 -12.83 -7.97 -0.24
CA ASN A 64 -11.49 -8.05 -0.80
C ASN A 64 -10.58 -8.94 0.07
N GLN A 65 -9.46 -9.37 -0.52
CA GLN A 65 -8.40 -10.05 0.20
C GLN A 65 -7.15 -9.16 0.22
N VAL A 66 -6.66 -8.89 1.43
CA VAL A 66 -5.36 -8.25 1.64
C VAL A 66 -4.33 -9.31 1.97
N SER A 67 -3.20 -9.29 1.27
CA SER A 67 -2.06 -10.14 1.59
C SER A 67 -0.77 -9.34 1.61
N ARG A 68 0.11 -9.66 2.56
CA ARG A 68 1.45 -9.08 2.60
C ARG A 68 2.31 -9.74 1.53
N VAL A 69 2.96 -8.92 0.71
CA VAL A 69 3.85 -9.36 -0.36
C VAL A 69 5.26 -8.78 -0.15
N ASP A 70 6.24 -9.32 -0.88
CA ASP A 70 7.58 -8.74 -0.93
C ASP A 70 7.65 -7.57 -1.92
N ARG A 71 8.81 -6.91 -1.94
CA ARG A 71 9.06 -5.76 -2.80
C ARG A 71 9.00 -6.13 -4.29
N THR A 72 9.53 -7.28 -4.67
CA THR A 72 9.56 -7.74 -6.06
C THR A 72 8.12 -7.90 -6.59
N ARG A 73 7.26 -8.56 -5.83
CA ARG A 73 5.84 -8.71 -6.15
C ARG A 73 5.12 -7.36 -6.18
N ALA A 74 5.44 -6.46 -5.25
CA ALA A 74 4.89 -5.11 -5.25
C ALA A 74 5.23 -4.33 -6.54
N GLU A 75 6.44 -4.52 -7.08
CA GLU A 75 6.85 -3.91 -8.36
C GLU A 75 6.09 -4.52 -9.55
N GLU A 76 5.87 -5.83 -9.57
CA GLU A 76 5.04 -6.49 -10.58
C GLU A 76 3.62 -5.94 -10.59
N ILE A 77 2.99 -5.84 -9.41
CA ILE A 77 1.63 -5.29 -9.26
C ILE A 77 1.59 -3.85 -9.74
N ALA A 78 2.55 -3.03 -9.33
CA ALA A 78 2.66 -1.63 -9.76
C ALA A 78 2.76 -1.50 -11.30
N LEU A 79 3.48 -2.41 -11.96
CA LEU A 79 3.56 -2.48 -13.42
C LEU A 79 2.23 -2.91 -14.05
N LEU A 80 1.52 -3.91 -13.49
CA LEU A 80 0.18 -4.30 -13.93
C LEU A 80 -0.81 -3.14 -13.83
N LEU A 81 -0.70 -2.37 -12.75
CA LEU A 81 -1.48 -1.16 -12.50
C LEU A 81 -0.99 0.06 -13.30
N LYS A 82 0.04 -0.10 -14.16
CA LYS A 82 0.60 0.95 -15.03
C LYS A 82 1.15 2.18 -14.29
N THR A 83 1.51 2.03 -13.01
CA THR A 83 2.13 3.08 -12.21
C THR A 83 3.38 2.51 -11.54
N PRO A 84 4.59 2.80 -12.04
CA PRO A 84 5.83 2.29 -11.47
C PRO A 84 5.94 2.57 -9.97
N LEU A 85 6.48 1.59 -9.24
CA LEU A 85 6.67 1.70 -7.80
C LEU A 85 7.93 2.54 -7.50
N PRO A 86 7.84 3.68 -6.78
CA PRO A 86 9.00 4.48 -6.45
C PRO A 86 9.99 3.68 -5.59
N SER A 87 11.24 4.14 -5.57
CA SER A 87 12.26 3.59 -4.66
C SER A 87 11.82 3.76 -3.21
N GLU A 88 12.35 2.94 -2.29
CA GLU A 88 11.99 3.06 -0.87
C GLU A 88 12.28 4.46 -0.31
N ALA A 89 13.40 5.08 -0.71
CA ALA A 89 13.73 6.45 -0.31
C ALA A 89 12.69 7.45 -0.86
N GLY A 90 12.23 7.28 -2.09
CA GLY A 90 11.18 8.10 -2.69
C GLY A 90 9.83 7.93 -1.99
N LEU A 91 9.44 6.70 -1.68
CA LEU A 91 8.22 6.38 -0.93
C LEU A 91 8.24 7.03 0.47
N ARG A 92 9.35 6.90 1.19
CA ARG A 92 9.50 7.54 2.51
C ARG A 92 9.41 9.05 2.43
N LYS A 93 10.02 9.65 1.41
CA LYS A 93 9.91 11.09 1.18
C LYS A 93 8.47 11.52 0.92
N LEU A 94 7.74 10.81 0.05
CA LEU A 94 6.32 11.09 -0.20
C LEU A 94 5.46 10.97 1.06
N MET A 95 5.72 9.97 1.91
CA MET A 95 5.04 9.84 3.20
C MET A 95 5.42 10.95 4.21
N GLN A 96 6.60 11.55 4.10
CA GLN A 96 7.03 12.70 4.91
C GLN A 96 6.37 13.99 4.43
N ASP A 97 6.46 14.25 3.14
CA ASP A 97 5.91 15.44 2.50
C ASP A 97 4.37 15.48 2.66
N GLY A 98 3.69 14.34 2.51
CA GLY A 98 2.23 14.26 2.67
C GLY A 98 1.72 14.30 4.11
N ALA A 99 2.59 14.14 5.11
CA ALA A 99 2.23 14.24 6.52
C ALA A 99 2.48 15.64 7.11
N SER A 100 3.07 16.54 6.33
CA SER A 100 3.37 17.93 6.68
C SER A 100 2.20 18.85 6.36
#